data_AF-A0A7S2F2B4-F1
#
_entry.id   AF-A0A7S2F2B4-F1
#
_cell.length_a   1.000
_cell.length_b   1.000
_cell.length_c   1.000
_cell.angle_alpha   90.00
_cell.angle_beta   90.00
_cell.angle_gamma   90.00
#
_symmetry.space_group_name_H-M   'P 1'
#
loop_
_entity.id
_entity.type
_entity.pdbx_description
1 polymer ?
#
loop_
_entity_poly.entity_id
_entity_poly.type
_entity_poly.pdbx_seq_one_letter_code
_entity_poly.pdbx_strand_id
1 'polypeptide(L)'
;LLEAARKRRMRFGYIEFNHRSKKYCQEDGTFFSTDYNALSDAAVNLSCQGWTNYEQPLTEALREFAALSPAGSGGRAQQQRHVLLITDGVPTHGDPWARRQRARAKDLGVVVHSVYLGWPMSFPKALQAISESTQGSQFCAFYQPARRRD
;
A
#
# COMPACT_ATOMS: atom_id res chain seq x y z
N LEU A 1 8.42 7.98 -8.58
CA LEU A 1 7.04 7.42 -8.70
C LEU A 1 6.06 8.44 -9.27
N LEU A 2 5.89 9.61 -8.63
CA LEU A 2 4.96 10.66 -9.07
C LEU A 2 5.14 11.08 -10.54
N GLU A 3 6.37 11.27 -10.99
CA GLU A 3 6.63 11.63 -12.41
C GLU A 3 6.17 10.55 -13.39
N ALA A 4 6.37 9.27 -13.06
CA ALA A 4 5.90 8.16 -13.89
C ALA A 4 4.37 8.07 -13.90
N ALA A 5 3.74 8.28 -12.74
CA ALA A 5 2.30 8.32 -12.60
C ALA A 5 1.70 9.50 -13.41
N ARG A 6 2.31 10.69 -13.32
CA ARG A 6 1.94 11.89 -14.08
C ARG A 6 2.02 11.67 -15.58
N LYS A 7 3.15 11.16 -16.08
CA LYS A 7 3.35 10.85 -17.52
C LYS A 7 2.30 9.88 -18.06
N ARG A 8 1.86 8.92 -17.24
CA ARG A 8 0.88 7.90 -17.63
C ARG A 8 -0.56 8.24 -17.22
N ARG A 9 -0.80 9.43 -16.66
CA ARG A 9 -2.11 9.88 -16.15
C ARG A 9 -2.76 8.85 -15.21
N MET A 10 -1.95 8.22 -14.35
CA MET A 10 -2.41 7.20 -13.42
C MET A 10 -3.25 7.84 -12.31
N ARG A 11 -4.40 7.25 -12.01
CA ARG A 11 -5.12 7.57 -10.78
C ARG A 11 -4.40 6.92 -9.62
N PHE A 12 -4.14 7.67 -8.56
CA PHE A 12 -3.51 7.17 -7.35
C PHE A 12 -4.42 7.44 -6.16
N GLY A 13 -4.27 6.63 -5.12
CA GLY A 13 -4.80 6.91 -3.79
C GLY A 13 -3.68 6.71 -2.78
N TYR A 14 -3.80 7.36 -1.62
CA TYR A 14 -2.75 7.34 -0.60
C TYR A 14 -3.32 7.04 0.77
N ILE A 15 -2.71 6.08 1.45
CA ILE A 15 -3.05 5.67 2.80
C ILE A 15 -1.76 5.68 3.61
N GLU A 16 -1.69 6.57 4.58
CA GLU A 16 -0.69 6.51 5.64
C GLU A 16 -1.17 5.49 6.67
N PHE A 17 -0.27 4.67 7.21
CA PHE A 17 -0.64 3.74 8.25
C PHE A 17 0.43 3.58 9.32
N ASN A 18 -0.05 3.44 10.54
CA ASN A 18 0.71 3.04 11.72
C ASN A 18 -0.18 2.10 12.55
N HIS A 19 -0.50 2.45 13.80
CA HIS A 19 -1.53 1.77 14.60
C HIS A 19 -2.96 2.04 14.08
N ARG A 20 -3.14 3.07 13.24
CA ARG A 20 -4.35 3.38 12.48
C ARG A 20 -3.98 3.66 11.02
N SER A 21 -4.91 3.43 10.11
CA SER A 21 -4.80 3.92 8.73
C SER A 21 -5.52 5.26 8.58
N LYS A 22 -4.92 6.14 7.78
CA LYS A 22 -5.47 7.44 7.39
C LYS A 22 -5.44 7.54 5.88
N LYS A 23 -6.62 7.50 5.26
CA LYS A 23 -6.78 7.77 3.84
C LYS A 23 -6.69 9.25 3.56
N TYR A 24 -6.04 9.60 2.46
CA TYR A 24 -6.14 10.92 1.88
C TYR A 24 -7.25 10.93 0.83
N CYS A 25 -8.31 11.71 1.10
CA CYS A 25 -9.40 11.94 0.16
C CYS A 25 -9.43 13.42 -0.23
N GLN A 26 -9.92 13.69 -1.43
CA GLN A 26 -10.27 15.03 -1.90
C GLN A 26 -11.45 15.59 -1.07
N GLU A 27 -11.73 16.89 -1.19
CA GLU A 27 -12.83 17.56 -0.46
C GLU A 27 -14.21 16.94 -0.77
N ASP A 28 -14.39 16.41 -1.97
CA ASP A 28 -15.60 15.71 -2.41
C ASP A 28 -15.71 14.26 -1.90
N GLY A 29 -14.71 13.80 -1.12
CA GLY A 29 -14.61 12.45 -0.59
C GLY A 29 -13.95 11.44 -1.54
N THR A 30 -13.55 11.84 -2.74
CA THR A 30 -12.93 10.95 -3.73
C THR A 30 -11.53 10.52 -3.27
N PHE A 31 -11.28 9.21 -3.26
CA PHE A 31 -9.97 8.64 -2.89
C PHE A 31 -8.97 8.63 -4.06
N PHE A 32 -9.39 8.16 -5.23
CA PHE A 32 -8.51 8.04 -6.40
C PHE A 32 -8.48 9.33 -7.24
N SER A 33 -7.35 10.04 -7.21
CA SER A 33 -7.14 11.34 -7.85
C SER A 33 -5.99 11.30 -8.88
N THR A 34 -5.89 12.36 -9.69
CA THR A 34 -4.72 12.67 -10.54
C THR A 34 -4.00 13.94 -10.07
N ASP A 35 -4.33 14.45 -8.88
CA ASP A 35 -3.67 15.61 -8.28
C ASP A 35 -2.37 15.22 -7.57
N TYR A 36 -1.29 15.08 -8.35
CA TYR A 36 0.00 14.65 -7.83
C TYR A 36 0.64 15.65 -6.85
N ASN A 37 0.22 16.92 -6.85
CA ASN A 37 0.76 17.92 -5.93
C ASN A 37 0.17 17.70 -4.53
N ALA A 38 -1.15 17.56 -4.45
CA ALA A 38 -1.83 17.20 -3.21
C ALA A 38 -1.28 15.90 -2.58
N LEU A 39 -0.91 14.91 -3.40
CA LEU A 39 -0.23 13.71 -2.92
C LEU A 39 1.16 14.00 -2.35
N SER A 40 1.95 14.80 -3.06
CA SER A 40 3.28 15.17 -2.61
C SER A 40 3.23 15.86 -1.25
N ASP A 41 2.28 16.78 -1.08
CA ASP A 41 2.08 17.53 0.17
C ASP A 41 1.62 16.62 1.32
N ALA A 42 0.72 15.65 1.02
CA ALA A 42 0.29 14.65 1.99
C ALA A 42 1.46 13.76 2.47
N ALA A 43 2.38 13.41 1.56
CA ALA A 43 3.52 12.54 1.87
C ALA A 43 4.62 13.23 2.69
N VAL A 44 4.70 14.58 2.69
CA VAL A 44 5.72 15.33 3.46
C VAL A 44 5.36 15.44 4.94
N ASN A 45 4.08 15.37 5.30
CA ASN A 45 3.59 15.61 6.67
C ASN A 45 3.37 14.32 7.49
N LEU A 46 4.18 13.30 7.22
CA LEU A 46 4.08 11.97 7.83
C LEU A 46 4.38 11.98 9.34
N SER A 47 3.56 11.28 10.12
CA SER A 47 3.78 11.05 11.55
C SER A 47 4.01 9.55 11.83
N CYS A 48 5.28 9.18 11.93
CA CYS A 48 5.69 7.82 12.24
C CYS A 48 5.60 7.57 13.75
N GLN A 49 4.41 7.22 14.25
CA GLN A 49 4.23 6.79 15.64
C GLN A 49 3.32 5.57 15.76
N GLY A 50 3.73 4.60 16.57
CA GLY A 50 2.92 3.46 16.92
C GLY A 50 3.41 2.13 16.34
N TRP A 51 2.47 1.23 16.14
CA TRP A 51 2.68 -0.19 15.85
C TRP A 51 2.37 -0.44 14.37
N THR A 52 2.84 -1.52 13.78
CA THR A 52 2.64 -1.77 12.34
C THR A 52 1.45 -2.71 12.12
N ASN A 53 0.44 -2.27 11.37
CA ASN A 53 -0.73 -3.06 10.98
C ASN A 53 -0.89 -3.09 9.46
N TYR A 54 -0.69 -4.26 8.83
CA TYR A 54 -0.88 -4.41 7.38
C TYR A 54 -2.34 -4.62 6.98
N GLU A 55 -3.15 -5.19 7.86
CA GLU A 55 -4.52 -5.61 7.57
C GLU A 55 -5.43 -4.42 7.26
N GLN A 56 -5.37 -3.38 8.09
CA GLN A 56 -6.24 -2.22 8.00
C GLN A 56 -6.03 -1.40 6.71
N PRO A 57 -4.81 -0.95 6.35
CA PRO A 57 -4.59 -0.18 5.12
C PRO A 57 -4.93 -0.99 3.86
N LEU A 58 -4.66 -2.30 3.86
CA LEU A 58 -5.05 -3.18 2.74
C LEU A 58 -6.58 -3.30 2.64
N THR A 59 -7.28 -3.43 3.76
CA THR A 59 -8.75 -3.50 3.77
C THR A 59 -9.36 -2.23 3.17
N GLU A 60 -8.83 -1.07 3.57
CA GLU A 60 -9.26 0.22 3.05
C GLU A 60 -8.98 0.37 1.55
N ALA A 61 -7.75 0.10 1.10
CA ALA A 61 -7.40 0.18 -0.32
C ALA A 61 -8.27 -0.75 -1.18
N LEU A 62 -8.50 -1.99 -0.74
CA LEU A 62 -9.32 -2.96 -1.47
C LEU A 62 -10.80 -2.58 -1.51
N ARG A 63 -11.32 -1.90 -0.48
CA ARG A 63 -12.68 -1.34 -0.50
C ARG A 63 -12.81 -0.27 -1.59
N GLU A 64 -11.81 0.59 -1.75
CA GLU A 64 -11.81 1.62 -2.79
C GLU A 64 -11.74 1.00 -4.20
N PHE A 65 -10.91 -0.02 -4.41
CA PHE A 65 -10.87 -0.75 -5.69
C PHE A 65 -12.17 -1.50 -5.99
N ALA A 66 -12.83 -2.05 -4.97
CA ALA A 66 -14.14 -2.66 -5.12
C ALA A 66 -15.20 -1.63 -5.54
N ALA A 67 -15.17 -0.42 -4.98
CA ALA A 67 -16.09 0.66 -5.35
C ALA A 67 -15.93 1.13 -6.81
N LEU A 68 -14.71 1.02 -7.38
CA LEU A 68 -14.46 1.27 -8.81
C LEU A 68 -15.03 0.20 -9.74
N SER A 69 -15.45 -0.95 -9.20
CA SER A 69 -15.92 -2.11 -9.96
C SER A 69 -17.37 -2.45 -9.58
N PRO A 70 -18.38 -1.76 -10.15
CA PRO A 70 -19.74 -2.24 -9.98
C PRO A 70 -19.83 -3.66 -10.55
N ALA A 71 -20.46 -4.55 -9.77
CA ALA A 71 -20.76 -5.91 -10.17
C ALA A 71 -21.47 -5.88 -11.54
N GLY A 72 -20.83 -6.43 -12.57
CA GLY A 72 -21.41 -6.51 -13.92
C GLY A 72 -20.69 -5.76 -15.04
N SER A 73 -19.57 -5.07 -14.79
CA SER A 73 -18.78 -4.45 -15.87
C SER A 73 -17.82 -5.45 -16.57
N GLY A 74 -18.38 -6.52 -17.12
CA GLY A 74 -17.69 -7.60 -17.84
C GLY A 74 -17.12 -7.20 -19.22
N GLY A 75 -16.56 -6.01 -19.39
CA GLY A 75 -16.09 -5.58 -20.71
C GLY A 75 -15.16 -4.37 -20.78
N ARG A 76 -14.78 -3.73 -19.67
CA ARG A 76 -13.72 -2.70 -19.70
C ARG A 76 -12.40 -3.35 -19.32
N ALA A 77 -11.44 -3.28 -20.24
CA ALA A 77 -10.06 -3.74 -20.12
C ALA A 77 -9.63 -3.78 -18.65
N GLN A 78 -9.24 -4.97 -18.18
CA GLN A 78 -8.77 -5.25 -16.84
C GLN A 78 -7.82 -4.12 -16.40
N GLN A 79 -8.36 -3.15 -15.67
CA GLN A 79 -7.57 -1.99 -15.27
C GLN A 79 -6.45 -2.53 -14.39
N GLN A 80 -5.22 -2.20 -14.75
CA GLN A 80 -4.04 -2.56 -13.97
C GLN A 80 -4.15 -1.90 -12.59
N ARG A 81 -4.56 -2.67 -11.59
CA ARG A 81 -4.78 -2.22 -10.21
C ARG A 81 -3.60 -2.66 -9.37
N HIS A 82 -2.89 -1.68 -8.85
CA HIS A 82 -1.67 -1.93 -8.09
C HIS A 82 -1.77 -1.26 -6.72
N VAL A 83 -1.32 -1.97 -5.71
CA VAL A 83 -1.00 -1.42 -4.39
C VAL A 83 0.51 -1.47 -4.24
N LEU A 84 1.12 -0.37 -3.77
CA LEU A 84 2.50 -0.34 -3.35
C LEU A 84 2.53 -0.19 -1.83
N LEU A 85 2.84 -1.27 -1.12
CA LEU A 85 2.94 -1.29 0.33
C LEU A 85 4.38 -0.99 0.76
N ILE A 86 4.61 0.17 1.36
CA ILE A 86 5.94 0.62 1.81
C ILE A 86 5.97 0.59 3.34
N THR A 87 6.96 -0.08 3.93
CA THR A 87 7.10 -0.15 5.39
C THR A 87 8.53 -0.47 5.83
N ASP A 88 8.91 0.00 7.01
CA ASP A 88 10.15 -0.33 7.71
C ASP A 88 9.94 -1.34 8.86
N GLY A 89 8.69 -1.55 9.26
CA GLY A 89 8.31 -2.37 10.40
C GLY A 89 7.75 -3.75 10.00
N VAL A 90 7.90 -4.71 10.92
CA VAL A 90 7.17 -5.98 10.90
C VAL A 90 5.82 -5.82 11.60
N PRO A 91 4.77 -6.55 11.18
CA PRO A 91 3.43 -6.36 11.74
C PRO A 91 3.40 -6.76 13.21
N THR A 92 2.88 -5.88 14.07
CA THR A 92 2.74 -6.09 15.52
C THR A 92 1.28 -6.12 15.98
N HIS A 93 0.33 -5.91 15.06
CA HIS A 93 -1.11 -5.97 15.30
C HIS A 93 -1.87 -6.52 14.08
N GLY A 94 -3.09 -7.02 14.32
CA GLY A 94 -3.96 -7.60 13.28
C GLY A 94 -3.49 -8.98 12.82
N ASP A 95 -4.04 -9.49 11.70
CA ASP A 95 -3.44 -10.64 11.03
C ASP A 95 -2.15 -10.22 10.31
N PRO A 96 -0.96 -10.62 10.79
CA PRO A 96 0.31 -10.24 10.15
C PRO A 96 0.42 -10.75 8.72
N TRP A 97 -0.32 -11.80 8.36
CA TRP A 97 -0.32 -12.39 7.03
C TRP A 97 -1.39 -11.81 6.10
N ALA A 98 -2.25 -10.92 6.61
CA ALA A 98 -3.35 -10.27 5.91
C ALA A 98 -4.14 -11.26 5.00
N ARG A 99 -4.46 -12.46 5.51
CA ARG A 99 -4.93 -13.59 4.67
C ARG A 99 -6.21 -13.25 3.92
N ARG A 100 -7.15 -12.57 4.60
CA ARG A 100 -8.43 -12.14 4.02
C ARG A 100 -8.21 -11.09 2.92
N GLN A 101 -7.30 -10.16 3.14
CA GLN A 101 -6.98 -9.09 2.20
C GLN A 101 -6.26 -9.66 0.97
N ARG A 102 -5.38 -10.64 1.14
CA ARG A 102 -4.75 -11.36 0.03
C ARG A 102 -5.77 -12.08 -0.85
N ALA A 103 -6.71 -12.80 -0.25
CA ALA A 103 -7.79 -13.45 -0.98
C ALA A 103 -8.62 -12.40 -1.73
N ARG A 104 -9.03 -11.33 -1.04
CA ARG A 104 -9.83 -10.26 -1.65
C ARG A 104 -9.09 -9.51 -2.76
N ALA A 105 -7.79 -9.30 -2.63
CA ALA A 105 -6.96 -8.68 -3.68
C ALA A 105 -6.96 -9.52 -4.95
N LYS A 106 -6.83 -10.85 -4.83
CA LYS A 106 -6.95 -11.78 -5.96
C LYS A 106 -8.32 -11.67 -6.62
N ASP A 107 -9.39 -11.70 -5.84
CA ASP A 107 -10.76 -11.62 -6.36
C ASP A 107 -11.01 -10.31 -7.14
N LEU A 108 -10.37 -9.22 -6.71
CA LEU A 108 -10.48 -7.91 -7.34
C LEU A 108 -9.48 -7.68 -8.49
N GLY A 109 -8.60 -8.64 -8.77
CA GLY A 109 -7.51 -8.50 -9.74
C GLY A 109 -6.49 -7.42 -9.36
N VAL A 110 -6.28 -7.18 -8.05
CA VAL A 110 -5.34 -6.20 -7.51
C VAL A 110 -4.00 -6.88 -7.24
N VAL A 111 -2.92 -6.32 -7.79
CA VAL A 111 -1.53 -6.75 -7.57
C VAL A 111 -0.92 -5.93 -6.44
N VAL A 112 -0.41 -6.57 -5.40
CA VAL A 112 0.23 -5.90 -4.27
C VAL A 112 1.75 -6.04 -4.37
N HIS A 113 2.44 -4.94 -4.58
CA HIS A 113 3.90 -4.86 -4.50
C HIS A 113 4.31 -4.46 -3.08
N SER A 114 5.45 -4.95 -2.61
CA SER A 114 5.96 -4.63 -1.26
C SER A 114 7.36 -4.05 -1.31
N VAL A 115 7.55 -2.98 -0.53
CA VAL A 115 8.83 -2.27 -0.34
C VAL A 115 9.16 -2.31 1.14
N TYR A 116 10.27 -2.96 1.48
CA TYR A 116 10.78 -3.02 2.85
C TYR A 116 12.01 -2.11 3.01
N LEU A 117 11.98 -1.25 4.02
CA LEU A 117 13.06 -0.30 4.33
C LEU A 117 13.58 -0.57 5.75
N GLY A 118 14.59 -1.44 5.95
CA GLY A 118 14.84 -1.87 7.33
C GLY A 118 16.10 -2.65 7.63
N TRP A 119 16.17 -3.06 8.90
CA TRP A 119 17.16 -3.96 9.47
C TRP A 119 16.42 -4.96 10.38
N PRO A 120 16.84 -6.24 10.48
CA PRO A 120 17.99 -6.90 9.84
C PRO A 120 17.87 -7.04 8.32
N MET A 121 18.96 -7.47 7.64
CA MET A 121 19.01 -7.73 6.17
C MET A 121 18.19 -8.95 5.74
N SER A 122 16.91 -8.98 6.13
CA SER A 122 15.97 -10.03 5.77
C SER A 122 14.63 -9.41 5.41
N PHE A 123 14.06 -9.82 4.28
CA PHE A 123 12.74 -9.39 3.89
C PHE A 123 11.66 -10.05 4.77
N PRO A 124 10.68 -9.31 5.32
CA PRO A 124 9.64 -9.90 6.14
C PRO A 124 8.80 -10.94 5.37
N LYS A 125 8.72 -12.17 5.89
CA LYS A 125 7.95 -13.28 5.29
C LYS A 125 6.47 -12.93 5.06
N ALA A 126 5.90 -12.12 5.94
CA ALA A 126 4.55 -11.60 5.78
C ALA A 126 4.38 -10.76 4.50
N LEU A 127 5.28 -9.79 4.27
CA LEU A 127 5.30 -8.95 3.07
C LEU A 127 5.57 -9.78 1.80
N GLN A 128 6.44 -10.78 1.92
CA GLN A 128 6.72 -11.73 0.84
C GLN A 128 5.42 -12.46 0.45
N ALA A 129 4.74 -13.08 1.40
CA ALA A 129 3.52 -13.83 1.15
C ALA A 129 2.38 -12.97 0.60
N ILE A 130 2.27 -11.71 1.02
CA ILE A 130 1.29 -10.75 0.49
C ILE A 130 1.57 -10.51 -1.00
N SER A 131 2.79 -10.11 -1.34
CA SER A 131 3.17 -9.77 -2.71
C SER A 131 3.07 -10.97 -3.67
N GLU A 132 3.70 -12.10 -3.33
CA GLU A 132 3.71 -13.29 -4.20
C GLU A 132 2.32 -13.82 -4.48
N SER A 133 1.43 -13.78 -3.47
CA SER A 133 0.07 -14.26 -3.65
C SER A 133 -0.72 -13.45 -4.66
N THR A 134 -0.32 -12.22 -4.94
CA THR A 134 -0.99 -11.34 -5.90
C THR A 134 -0.13 -11.09 -7.14
N GLN A 135 0.92 -11.90 -7.35
CA GLN A 135 1.89 -11.74 -8.46
C GLN A 135 2.65 -10.41 -8.43
N GLY A 136 2.77 -9.80 -7.26
CA GLY A 136 3.49 -8.55 -7.06
C GLY A 136 4.99 -8.76 -6.85
N SER A 137 5.72 -7.70 -7.18
CA SER A 137 7.17 -7.61 -6.97
C SER A 137 7.52 -7.18 -5.53
N GLN A 138 8.74 -7.51 -5.13
CA GLN A 138 9.33 -7.13 -3.86
C GLN A 138 10.56 -6.26 -4.11
N PHE A 139 10.77 -5.27 -3.25
CA PHE A 139 11.99 -4.47 -3.22
C PHE A 139 12.41 -4.25 -1.77
N CYS A 140 13.71 -4.25 -1.51
CA CYS A 140 14.24 -3.95 -0.20
C CYS A 140 15.40 -2.94 -0.29
N ALA A 141 15.41 -2.00 0.65
CA ALA A 141 16.57 -1.18 0.93
C ALA A 141 16.95 -1.42 2.40
N PHE A 142 18.07 -2.10 2.61
CA PHE A 142 18.58 -2.35 3.95
C PHE A 142 19.50 -1.21 4.38
N TYR A 143 19.43 -0.85 5.66
CA TYR A 143 20.36 0.09 6.27
C TYR A 143 20.93 -0.50 7.55
N GLN A 144 22.17 -0.15 7.90
CA GLN A 144 22.73 -0.48 9.19
C GLN A 144 22.41 0.67 10.17
N PRO A 145 21.67 0.44 11.26
CA PRO A 145 21.44 1.49 12.24
C PRO A 145 22.77 1.93 12.86
N ALA A 146 22.93 3.23 13.09
CA ALA A 146 24.09 3.76 13.81
C ALA A 146 24.18 3.06 15.17
N ARG A 147 25.39 2.61 15.56
CA ARG A 147 25.61 2.05 16.91
C ARG A 147 25.16 3.10 17.93
N ARG A 148 24.19 2.75 18.78
CA ARG A 148 23.91 3.58 19.97
C ARG A 148 25.20 3.64 20.77
N ARG A 149 25.66 4.85 21.09
CA ARG A 149 26.71 5.03 22.09
C ARG A 149 26.00 4.81 23.44
N ASP A 150 26.42 3.76 24.14
CA ASP A 150 26.02 3.49 25.52
C ASP A 150 26.56 4.58 26.47
#